data_AF-A0A7M7HFZ4-F1
#
_entry.id   AF-A0A7M7HFZ4-F1
#
_cell.length_a   1.000
_cell.length_b   1.000
_cell.length_c   1.000
_cell.angle_alpha   90.00
_cell.angle_beta   90.00
_cell.angle_gamma   90.00
#
_symmetry.space_group_name_H-M   'P 1'
#
loop_
_entity.id
_entity.type
_entity.pdbx_description
1 polymer ?
#
loop_
_entity_poly.entity_id
_entity_poly.type
_entity_poly.pdbx_seq_one_letter_code
_entity_poly.pdbx_strand_id
1 'polypeptide(L)'
;MRLSGGADFHSGRVELFYYGSWGTMCAADDLSTTSTPHYAMNIANVICRMLGFPRALSYECCGHYGQGLGGIFLDTLKCTGKGANILECPRSDQGLHRRCHHFMDLGVTCQENVDYRIRLVGGASKLEGRVEVKSDSSWGTICDDNWDLTDSNVVCRMLGYERAESYFSCEKYEKVSKRKQIILDEVECDGTEANIGHCRVQHWHDCTHDEDVGMKCVDWKTGTSTTLSSSTKAADVTGNLASYNEATTENPSRLPARKTFALVISQVVYILVALIVIVLLTIRMQLYRRRAVESNVTEIPLTGTEK
;
A
#
# COMPACT_ATOMS: atom_id res chain seq x y z
N MET A 1 16.84 13.94 -12.17
CA MET A 1 15.39 14.07 -11.91
C MET A 1 15.21 14.57 -10.49
N ARG A 2 14.15 15.32 -10.19
CA ARG A 2 13.82 15.76 -8.82
C ARG A 2 12.31 15.87 -8.64
N LEU A 3 11.88 15.92 -7.38
CA LEU A 3 10.53 16.29 -6.98
C LEU A 3 10.51 17.74 -6.49
N SER A 4 9.42 18.46 -6.72
CA SER A 4 9.28 19.87 -6.33
C SER A 4 7.86 20.22 -5.92
N GLY A 5 7.72 21.09 -4.92
CA GLY A 5 6.41 21.52 -4.41
C GLY A 5 5.70 20.54 -3.47
N GLY A 6 6.32 19.40 -3.14
CA GLY A 6 5.87 18.50 -2.07
C GLY A 6 6.19 19.04 -0.67
N ALA A 7 5.54 18.47 0.34
CA ALA A 7 5.78 18.80 1.74
C ALA A 7 7.05 18.14 2.31
N ASP A 8 7.56 17.12 1.61
CA ASP A 8 8.69 16.29 1.98
C ASP A 8 9.56 16.00 0.74
N PHE A 9 10.62 15.19 0.92
CA PHE A 9 11.58 14.89 -0.14
C PHE A 9 11.15 13.73 -1.05
N HIS A 10 10.08 13.01 -0.70
CA HIS A 10 9.60 11.83 -1.41
C HIS A 10 8.28 12.09 -2.15
N SER A 11 7.72 13.30 -2.06
CA SER A 11 6.55 13.74 -2.80
C SER A 11 6.81 15.01 -3.60
N GLY A 12 6.08 15.19 -4.71
CA GLY A 12 6.12 16.44 -5.47
C GLY A 12 5.87 16.28 -6.97
N ARG A 13 5.82 17.41 -7.66
CA ARG A 13 5.84 17.49 -9.13
C ARG A 13 7.16 16.96 -9.66
N VAL A 14 7.08 16.14 -10.70
CA VAL A 14 8.23 15.53 -11.36
C VAL A 14 8.89 16.53 -12.30
N GLU A 15 10.18 16.78 -12.07
CA GLU A 15 11.03 17.59 -12.94
C GLU A 15 12.24 16.80 -13.42
N LEU A 16 12.51 16.87 -14.72
CA LEU A 16 13.66 16.23 -15.36
C LEU A 16 14.55 17.27 -16.04
N PHE A 17 15.86 17.05 -15.95
CA PHE A 17 16.85 17.87 -16.60
C PHE A 17 17.21 17.26 -17.95
N TYR A 18 16.92 17.97 -19.04
CA TYR A 18 17.09 17.47 -20.39
C TYR A 18 17.48 18.63 -21.33
N TYR A 19 18.42 18.40 -22.24
CA TYR A 19 18.98 19.42 -23.14
C TYR A 19 19.42 20.73 -22.46
N GLY A 20 19.98 20.65 -21.24
CA GLY A 20 20.54 21.80 -20.54
C GLY A 20 19.51 22.66 -19.78
N SER A 21 18.23 22.26 -19.75
CA SER A 21 17.18 22.94 -18.99
C SER A 21 16.33 21.97 -18.17
N TRP A 22 15.70 22.50 -17.13
CA TRP A 22 14.68 21.77 -16.37
C TRP A 22 13.34 21.88 -17.07
N GLY A 23 12.58 20.79 -17.04
CA GLY A 23 11.22 20.74 -17.55
C GLY A 23 10.40 19.69 -16.82
N THR A 24 9.11 19.65 -17.11
CA THR A 24 8.14 18.80 -16.42
C THR A 24 7.72 17.61 -17.27
N MET A 25 6.95 16.72 -16.65
CA MET A 25 6.30 15.59 -17.30
C MET A 25 4.79 15.75 -17.19
N CYS A 26 4.06 15.43 -18.26
CA CYS A 26 2.60 15.50 -18.28
C CYS A 26 1.99 14.25 -17.65
N ALA A 27 1.08 14.42 -16.69
CA ALA A 27 0.13 13.39 -16.32
C ALA A 27 -0.87 13.30 -17.48
N ALA A 28 -0.86 12.20 -18.23
CA ALA A 28 -1.66 12.06 -19.44
C ALA A 28 -3.13 12.49 -19.22
N ASP A 29 -3.72 13.22 -20.18
CA ASP A 29 -5.08 13.80 -20.15
C ASP A 29 -6.23 12.81 -19.84
N ASP A 30 -5.94 11.51 -19.74
CA ASP A 30 -6.92 10.43 -19.67
C ASP A 30 -7.21 9.93 -18.24
N LEU A 31 -6.96 10.76 -17.24
CA LEU A 31 -7.40 10.51 -15.86
C LEU A 31 -8.93 10.49 -15.71
N SER A 32 -9.67 10.79 -16.79
CA SER A 32 -11.13 10.73 -16.84
C SER A 32 -11.70 9.44 -17.44
N THR A 33 -10.91 8.52 -18.00
CA THR A 33 -11.45 7.23 -18.47
C THR A 33 -10.85 6.06 -17.71
N THR A 34 -11.73 5.15 -17.29
CA THR A 34 -11.49 3.99 -16.41
C THR A 34 -10.56 2.92 -17.00
N SER A 35 -9.85 3.18 -18.10
CA SER A 35 -9.10 2.20 -18.89
C SER A 35 -7.57 2.40 -18.92
N THR A 36 -7.03 3.52 -18.43
CA THR A 36 -5.57 3.81 -18.43
C THR A 36 -4.85 3.93 -17.05
N PRO A 37 -5.42 3.60 -15.87
CA PRO A 37 -4.74 3.83 -14.58
C PRO A 37 -3.45 3.01 -14.39
N HIS A 38 -3.31 1.87 -15.08
CA HIS A 38 -2.13 1.00 -14.95
C HIS A 38 -0.84 1.67 -15.46
N TYR A 39 -0.90 2.45 -16.53
CA TYR A 39 0.30 3.09 -17.09
C TYR A 39 0.78 4.27 -16.24
N ALA A 40 -0.12 5.06 -15.66
CA ALA A 40 0.23 6.17 -14.79
C ALA A 40 0.95 5.69 -13.53
N MET A 41 0.43 4.65 -12.87
CA MET A 41 1.10 4.04 -11.72
C MET A 41 2.45 3.40 -12.11
N ASN A 42 2.54 2.77 -13.29
CA ASN A 42 3.80 2.23 -13.78
C ASN A 42 4.85 3.32 -14.04
N ILE A 43 4.45 4.47 -14.59
CA ILE A 43 5.31 5.64 -14.76
C ILE A 43 5.80 6.12 -13.39
N ALA A 44 4.89 6.29 -12.43
CA ALA A 44 5.23 6.73 -11.08
C ALA A 44 6.22 5.77 -10.41
N ASN A 45 6.02 4.46 -10.55
CA ASN A 45 6.94 3.44 -10.05
C ASN A 45 8.33 3.54 -10.66
N VAL A 46 8.46 3.78 -11.98
CA VAL A 46 9.77 4.01 -12.61
C VAL A 46 10.42 5.27 -12.05
N ILE A 47 9.67 6.37 -11.92
CA ILE A 47 10.15 7.65 -11.39
C ILE A 47 10.66 7.50 -9.96
N CYS A 48 9.89 6.89 -9.07
CA CYS A 48 10.28 6.67 -7.68
C CYS A 48 11.54 5.81 -7.58
N ARG A 49 11.66 4.75 -8.40
CA ARG A 49 12.89 3.94 -8.45
C ARG A 49 14.10 4.71 -8.98
N MET A 50 13.93 5.54 -9.99
CA MET A 50 15.01 6.43 -10.48
C MET A 50 15.48 7.43 -9.42
N LEU A 51 14.60 7.79 -8.49
CA LEU A 51 14.89 8.68 -7.37
C LEU A 51 15.44 7.93 -6.13
N GLY A 52 15.56 6.61 -6.18
CA GLY A 52 16.08 5.77 -5.09
C GLY A 52 15.03 5.26 -4.10
N PHE A 53 13.75 5.47 -4.39
CA PHE A 53 12.64 4.93 -3.60
C PHE A 53 12.18 3.56 -4.15
N PRO A 54 11.66 2.66 -3.31
CA PRO A 54 11.27 1.31 -3.74
C PRO A 54 10.12 1.33 -4.75
N ARG A 55 9.10 2.19 -4.55
CA ARG A 55 7.91 2.28 -5.39
C ARG A 55 7.15 3.60 -5.20
N ALA A 56 6.16 3.84 -6.05
CA ALA A 56 5.18 4.91 -5.88
C ALA A 56 4.02 4.45 -4.99
N LEU A 57 3.56 5.34 -4.11
CA LEU A 57 2.32 5.20 -3.34
C LEU A 57 1.13 5.81 -4.10
N SER A 58 1.36 6.96 -4.74
CA SER A 58 0.37 7.65 -5.53
C SER A 58 1.00 8.42 -6.68
N TYR A 59 0.15 8.81 -7.63
CA TYR A 59 0.46 9.81 -8.62
C TYR A 59 -0.66 10.83 -8.64
N GLU A 60 -0.31 12.08 -8.92
CA GLU A 60 -1.22 13.22 -8.86
C GLU A 60 -1.10 14.04 -10.14
N CYS A 61 -2.14 14.82 -10.45
CA CYS A 61 -2.15 15.74 -11.58
C CYS A 61 -2.56 17.14 -11.12
N CYS A 62 -2.81 17.99 -12.11
CA CYS A 62 -3.78 19.07 -11.97
C CYS A 62 -3.35 20.17 -10.97
N GLY A 63 -2.04 20.38 -10.86
CA GLY A 63 -1.45 21.39 -9.99
C GLY A 63 -1.41 21.01 -8.50
N HIS A 64 -1.59 19.73 -8.15
CA HIS A 64 -1.54 19.25 -6.76
C HIS A 64 -0.28 19.74 -6.01
N TYR A 65 0.89 19.64 -6.64
CA TYR A 65 2.17 20.14 -6.11
C TYR A 65 2.60 21.48 -6.72
N GLY A 66 1.63 22.23 -7.24
CA GLY A 66 1.86 23.43 -8.04
C GLY A 66 2.29 23.14 -9.48
N GLN A 67 2.23 24.17 -10.31
CA GLN A 67 2.59 24.13 -11.72
C GLN A 67 4.09 24.36 -11.90
N GLY A 68 4.70 23.62 -12.82
CA GLY A 68 6.08 23.85 -13.21
C GLY A 68 6.22 24.99 -14.21
N LEU A 69 7.44 25.14 -14.70
CA LEU A 69 7.84 26.15 -15.67
C LEU A 69 8.69 25.50 -16.76
N GLY A 70 8.78 26.15 -17.92
CA GLY A 70 9.66 25.72 -19.01
C GLY A 70 9.00 24.72 -19.95
N GLY A 71 9.78 23.75 -20.44
CA GLY A 71 9.29 22.74 -21.37
C GLY A 71 8.60 21.58 -20.65
N ILE A 72 7.53 21.06 -21.23
CA ILE A 72 6.96 19.75 -20.86
C ILE A 72 7.67 18.73 -21.75
N PHE A 73 8.56 17.92 -21.19
CA PHE A 73 9.49 17.10 -21.99
C PHE A 73 8.98 15.70 -22.30
N LEU A 74 8.11 15.16 -21.46
CA LEU A 74 7.58 13.81 -21.59
C LEU A 74 6.06 13.82 -21.43
N ASP A 75 5.39 13.10 -22.32
CA ASP A 75 3.96 12.81 -22.27
C ASP A 75 3.74 11.34 -22.70
N THR A 76 2.62 10.78 -22.25
CA THR A 76 2.04 9.52 -22.74
C THR A 76 3.04 8.38 -22.95
N LEU A 77 3.62 7.89 -21.84
CA LEU A 77 4.48 6.72 -21.83
C LEU A 77 3.69 5.44 -21.51
N LYS A 78 4.04 4.33 -22.16
CA LYS A 78 3.47 3.00 -21.90
C LYS A 78 4.47 2.17 -21.08
N CYS A 79 4.81 2.64 -19.88
CA CYS A 79 5.72 1.92 -19.00
C CYS A 79 5.09 0.59 -18.54
N THR A 80 5.88 -0.49 -18.56
CA THR A 80 5.49 -1.79 -17.98
C THR A 80 5.61 -1.83 -16.46
N GLY A 81 6.21 -0.79 -15.86
CA GLY A 81 6.45 -0.72 -14.42
C GLY A 81 7.66 -1.53 -13.94
N LYS A 82 8.41 -2.19 -14.84
CA LYS A 82 9.64 -2.94 -14.50
C LYS A 82 10.96 -2.27 -14.95
N GLY A 83 10.87 -1.23 -15.77
CA GLY A 83 12.05 -0.49 -16.25
C GLY A 83 12.73 0.32 -15.15
N ALA A 84 14.05 0.51 -15.28
CA ALA A 84 14.84 1.36 -14.40
C ALA A 84 14.94 2.82 -14.88
N ASN A 85 14.54 3.10 -16.12
CA ASN A 85 14.68 4.43 -16.72
C ASN A 85 13.40 4.85 -17.46
N ILE A 86 12.95 6.07 -17.18
CA ILE A 86 11.74 6.65 -17.78
C ILE A 86 11.89 6.88 -19.29
N LEU A 87 13.12 7.12 -19.77
CA LEU A 87 13.42 7.37 -21.18
C LEU A 87 13.37 6.10 -22.03
N GLU A 88 13.38 4.92 -21.40
CA GLU A 88 13.27 3.62 -22.07
C GLU A 88 11.82 3.17 -22.23
N CYS A 89 10.87 3.85 -21.57
CA CYS A 89 9.46 3.52 -21.73
C CYS A 89 8.99 3.83 -23.17
N PRO A 90 8.28 2.89 -23.82
CA PRO A 90 7.72 3.14 -25.16
C PRO A 90 6.81 4.37 -25.15
N ARG A 91 7.02 5.27 -26.10
CA ARG A 91 6.11 6.41 -26.31
C ARG A 91 4.84 5.94 -26.99
N SER A 92 3.70 6.51 -26.60
CA SER A 92 2.51 6.37 -27.42
C SER A 92 2.70 7.15 -28.72
N ASP A 93 2.34 6.52 -29.83
CA ASP A 93 2.26 7.03 -31.19
C ASP A 93 1.18 8.12 -31.40
N GLN A 94 0.42 8.43 -30.36
CA GLN A 94 -0.65 9.43 -30.35
C GLN A 94 -0.03 10.78 -29.96
N GLY A 95 -0.01 11.75 -30.87
CA GLY A 95 0.58 13.09 -30.70
C GLY A 95 -0.09 14.00 -29.65
N LEU A 96 -0.22 13.50 -28.42
CA LEU A 96 -0.88 14.11 -27.26
C LEU A 96 -0.11 15.31 -26.69
N HIS A 97 1.16 15.47 -27.05
CA HIS A 97 2.03 16.54 -26.59
C HIS A 97 1.43 17.95 -26.77
N ARG A 98 0.51 18.11 -27.73
CA ARG A 98 -0.16 19.38 -28.02
C ARG A 98 -1.27 19.77 -27.04
N ARG A 99 -1.73 18.87 -26.17
CA ARG A 99 -2.75 19.17 -25.15
C ARG A 99 -2.20 19.38 -23.75
N CYS A 100 -0.93 19.02 -23.52
CA CYS A 100 -0.30 19.19 -22.23
C CYS A 100 -0.05 20.66 -21.88
N HIS A 101 -0.45 21.03 -20.67
CA HIS A 101 -0.24 22.34 -20.06
C HIS A 101 0.30 22.13 -18.64
N HIS A 102 0.98 23.11 -18.06
CA HIS A 102 1.58 22.96 -16.72
C HIS A 102 0.58 22.68 -15.60
N PHE A 103 -0.71 22.97 -15.79
CA PHE A 103 -1.71 22.48 -14.85
C PHE A 103 -1.72 20.95 -14.77
N MET A 104 -1.37 20.23 -15.84
CA MET A 104 -1.33 18.77 -15.91
C MET A 104 0.04 18.18 -15.61
N ASP A 105 0.95 18.93 -14.98
CA ASP A 105 2.24 18.36 -14.58
C ASP A 105 2.04 17.19 -13.61
N LEU A 106 2.74 16.09 -13.87
CA LEU A 106 2.70 14.86 -13.09
C LEU A 106 3.35 15.07 -11.73
N GLY A 107 2.60 14.76 -10.68
CA GLY A 107 3.08 14.58 -9.33
C GLY A 107 3.20 13.11 -8.97
N VAL A 108 4.09 12.79 -8.04
CA VAL A 108 4.18 11.45 -7.43
C VAL A 108 4.39 11.59 -5.93
N THR A 109 3.91 10.59 -5.19
CA THR A 109 4.37 10.30 -3.83
C THR A 109 5.06 8.94 -3.85
N CYS A 110 6.31 8.90 -3.42
CA CYS A 110 7.11 7.69 -3.34
C CYS A 110 7.07 7.11 -1.94
N GLN A 111 7.16 5.79 -1.80
CA GLN A 111 7.29 5.18 -0.48
C GLN A 111 8.69 5.46 0.08
N GLU A 112 8.79 5.87 1.34
CA GLU A 112 10.09 5.97 2.00
C GLU A 112 10.67 4.58 2.32
N ASN A 113 12.00 4.47 2.26
CA ASN A 113 12.70 3.34 2.84
C ASN A 113 12.92 3.62 4.32
N VAL A 114 12.11 3.00 5.17
CA VAL A 114 12.26 3.10 6.62
C VAL A 114 12.93 1.84 7.16
N ASP A 115 14.12 2.00 7.74
CA ASP A 115 14.84 0.91 8.36
C ASP A 115 14.29 0.62 9.77
N TYR A 116 13.46 -0.42 9.87
CA TYR A 116 12.96 -0.89 11.16
C TYR A 116 13.95 -1.84 11.83
N ARG A 117 14.04 -1.76 13.17
CA ARG A 117 14.55 -2.87 13.98
C ARG A 117 13.42 -3.81 14.28
N ILE A 118 13.70 -5.11 14.29
CA ILE A 118 12.69 -6.16 14.45
C ILE A 118 13.03 -7.11 15.60
N ARG A 119 12.01 -7.68 16.24
CA ARG A 119 12.14 -8.74 17.26
C ARG A 119 10.92 -9.65 17.29
N LEU A 120 11.11 -10.87 17.81
CA LEU A 120 10.03 -11.80 18.14
C LEU A 120 9.81 -11.82 19.66
N VAL A 121 8.54 -11.73 20.09
CA VAL A 121 8.16 -11.63 21.51
C VAL A 121 7.12 -12.68 21.88
N GLY A 122 7.21 -13.24 23.10
CA GLY A 122 6.19 -14.14 23.66
C GLY A 122 6.22 -15.58 23.13
N GLY A 123 7.22 -15.94 22.31
CA GLY A 123 7.44 -17.32 21.88
C GLY A 123 8.25 -18.14 22.88
N ALA A 124 8.20 -19.47 22.74
CA ALA A 124 8.95 -20.39 23.60
C ALA A 124 10.46 -20.41 23.30
N SER A 125 10.87 -19.82 22.17
CA SER A 125 12.26 -19.71 21.75
C SER A 125 12.53 -18.39 21.02
N LYS A 126 13.80 -18.09 20.71
CA LYS A 126 14.16 -16.89 19.93
C LYS A 126 13.74 -16.95 18.46
N LEU A 127 13.34 -18.12 17.98
CA LEU A 127 12.93 -18.36 16.60
C LEU A 127 11.45 -18.07 16.37
N GLU A 128 10.67 -17.83 17.41
CA GLU A 128 9.22 -17.70 17.28
C GLU A 128 8.67 -16.62 18.20
N GLY A 129 7.54 -16.05 17.82
CA GLY A 129 6.86 -15.03 18.61
C GLY A 129 6.04 -14.09 17.73
N ARG A 130 5.36 -13.16 18.39
CA ARG A 130 4.74 -12.00 17.75
C ARG A 130 5.82 -11.10 17.16
N VAL A 131 5.59 -10.61 15.96
CA VAL A 131 6.49 -9.68 15.27
C VAL A 131 6.30 -8.28 15.83
N GLU A 132 7.39 -7.67 16.27
CA GLU A 132 7.39 -6.26 16.66
C GLU A 132 8.47 -5.50 15.92
N VAL A 133 8.12 -4.31 15.43
CA VAL A 133 9.04 -3.36 14.82
C VAL A 133 9.22 -2.14 15.70
N LYS A 134 10.41 -1.53 15.64
CA LYS A 134 10.70 -0.30 16.35
C LYS A 134 10.58 0.90 15.42
N SER A 135 9.52 1.69 15.59
CA SER A 135 9.37 3.02 14.97
C SER A 135 9.81 4.09 15.98
N ASP A 136 10.71 4.97 15.57
CA ASP A 136 11.36 5.95 16.45
C ASP A 136 11.92 5.32 17.75
N SER A 137 11.29 5.66 18.88
CA SER A 137 11.66 5.24 20.23
C SER A 137 10.79 4.11 20.78
N SER A 138 9.75 3.68 20.04
CA SER A 138 8.70 2.80 20.54
C SER A 138 8.58 1.51 19.73
N TRP A 139 8.23 0.41 20.41
CA TRP A 139 7.92 -0.86 19.77
C TRP A 139 6.42 -0.95 19.51
N GLY A 140 6.04 -1.41 18.32
CA GLY A 140 4.68 -1.71 17.93
C GLY A 140 4.59 -3.01 17.14
N THR A 141 3.38 -3.40 16.78
CA THR A 141 3.08 -4.67 16.12
C THR A 141 2.81 -4.45 14.63
N ILE A 142 2.57 -5.54 13.91
CA ILE A 142 2.24 -5.55 12.48
C ILE A 142 0.91 -6.28 12.33
N CYS A 143 0.00 -5.74 11.52
CA CYS A 143 -1.26 -6.42 11.18
C CYS A 143 -1.02 -7.60 10.23
N ASP A 144 -1.82 -8.65 10.37
CA ASP A 144 -1.75 -9.87 9.55
C ASP A 144 -2.50 -9.79 8.21
N ASP A 145 -3.13 -8.66 7.92
CA ASP A 145 -3.75 -8.40 6.63
C ASP A 145 -2.71 -8.43 5.50
N ASN A 146 -3.01 -9.27 4.50
CA ASN A 146 -2.15 -9.65 3.38
C ASN A 146 -0.77 -10.24 3.75
N TRP A 147 -0.50 -10.48 5.03
CA TRP A 147 0.74 -11.10 5.48
C TRP A 147 0.88 -12.55 5.01
N ASP A 148 2.05 -12.88 4.47
CA ASP A 148 2.35 -14.23 3.96
C ASP A 148 3.74 -14.77 4.39
N LEU A 149 4.11 -15.92 3.81
CA LEU A 149 5.42 -16.53 4.03
C LEU A 149 6.58 -15.73 3.41
N THR A 150 6.33 -14.97 2.35
CA THR A 150 7.30 -14.09 1.70
C THR A 150 7.72 -12.97 2.64
N ASP A 151 6.76 -12.32 3.31
CA ASP A 151 7.02 -11.29 4.33
C ASP A 151 7.77 -11.88 5.52
N SER A 152 7.31 -13.05 5.96
CA SER A 152 7.94 -13.81 7.03
C SER A 152 9.40 -14.18 6.71
N ASN A 153 9.72 -14.48 5.46
CA ASN A 153 11.10 -14.76 5.04
C ASN A 153 11.99 -13.52 5.14
N VAL A 154 11.47 -12.33 4.81
CA VAL A 154 12.18 -11.06 5.03
C VAL A 154 12.48 -10.88 6.51
N VAL A 155 11.49 -11.07 7.39
CA VAL A 155 11.69 -10.95 8.85
C VAL A 155 12.71 -11.96 9.39
N CYS A 156 12.63 -13.23 9.00
CA CYS A 156 13.61 -14.24 9.42
C CYS A 156 15.01 -13.83 8.97
N ARG A 157 15.19 -13.40 7.72
CA ARG A 157 16.49 -12.92 7.22
C ARG A 157 17.00 -11.70 7.99
N MET A 158 16.14 -10.73 8.32
CA MET A 158 16.49 -9.56 9.15
C MET A 158 17.01 -9.96 10.53
N LEU A 159 16.42 -11.01 11.12
CA LEU A 159 16.83 -11.57 12.41
C LEU A 159 18.07 -12.46 12.32
N GLY A 160 18.56 -12.73 11.10
CA GLY A 160 19.61 -13.70 10.86
C GLY A 160 19.14 -15.12 11.16
N TYR A 161 17.97 -15.51 10.63
CA TYR A 161 17.33 -16.85 10.55
C TYR A 161 17.08 -17.28 9.08
N GLU A 162 17.10 -18.60 8.81
CA GLU A 162 17.28 -19.16 7.46
C GLU A 162 16.13 -18.77 6.55
N ARG A 163 14.94 -19.05 7.03
CA ARG A 163 13.67 -18.82 6.37
C ARG A 163 12.56 -18.93 7.39
N ALA A 164 11.37 -18.50 6.99
CA ALA A 164 10.16 -18.79 7.71
C ALA A 164 9.83 -20.29 7.65
N GLU A 165 9.42 -20.84 8.78
CA GLU A 165 8.75 -22.13 8.89
C GLU A 165 7.24 -21.95 8.74
N SER A 166 6.69 -20.96 9.44
CA SER A 166 5.26 -20.67 9.50
C SER A 166 5.00 -19.25 9.98
N TYR A 167 3.81 -18.75 9.68
CA TYR A 167 3.22 -17.57 10.28
C TYR A 167 1.83 -17.91 10.83
N PHE A 168 1.32 -17.05 11.69
CA PHE A 168 0.07 -17.24 12.42
C PHE A 168 -0.66 -15.90 12.45
N SER A 169 -1.87 -15.90 11.91
CA SER A 169 -2.86 -14.89 12.23
C SER A 169 -3.51 -15.21 13.57
N CYS A 170 -3.82 -14.18 14.34
CA CYS A 170 -4.61 -14.23 15.57
C CYS A 170 -4.14 -15.17 16.72
N GLU A 171 -3.79 -14.57 17.86
CA GLU A 171 -3.73 -15.19 19.19
C GLU A 171 -2.78 -16.39 19.45
N LYS A 172 -1.68 -16.57 18.71
CA LYS A 172 -0.71 -17.61 19.10
C LYS A 172 0.17 -17.21 20.29
N TYR A 173 0.58 -15.94 20.35
CA TYR A 173 1.54 -15.43 21.33
C TYR A 173 0.89 -14.39 22.26
N GLU A 174 1.59 -14.05 23.35
CA GLU A 174 1.12 -13.15 24.41
C GLU A 174 0.42 -11.89 23.87
N LYS A 175 -0.83 -11.62 24.23
CA LYS A 175 -1.52 -10.41 23.75
C LYS A 175 -0.86 -9.12 24.25
N VAL A 176 -0.85 -8.09 23.42
CA VAL A 176 -0.39 -6.76 23.82
C VAL A 176 -1.53 -5.90 24.38
N SER A 177 -1.17 -4.79 25.03
CA SER A 177 -2.13 -3.79 25.45
C SER A 177 -2.84 -3.18 24.25
N LYS A 178 -4.15 -2.95 24.34
CA LYS A 178 -4.96 -2.21 23.34
C LYS A 178 -4.44 -0.81 22.97
N ARG A 179 -3.51 -0.26 23.75
CA ARG A 179 -2.88 1.05 23.51
C ARG A 179 -1.53 0.96 22.80
N LYS A 180 -1.00 -0.24 22.58
CA LYS A 180 0.21 -0.40 21.78
C LYS A 180 -0.13 0.00 20.34
N GLN A 181 0.86 0.49 19.61
CA GLN A 181 0.63 0.86 18.22
C GLN A 181 0.78 -0.36 17.32
N ILE A 182 -0.08 -0.46 16.31
CA ILE A 182 0.16 -1.27 15.11
C ILE A 182 0.86 -0.31 14.13
N ILE A 183 2.10 -0.60 13.79
CA ILE A 183 2.98 0.32 13.04
C ILE A 183 2.86 0.08 11.53
N LEU A 184 2.73 -1.19 11.14
CA LEU A 184 2.67 -1.61 9.76
C LEU A 184 1.40 -2.40 9.54
N ASP A 185 0.81 -2.19 8.37
CA ASP A 185 -0.36 -2.89 7.86
C ASP A 185 -0.16 -3.18 6.37
N GLU A 186 -0.90 -4.14 5.83
CA GLU A 186 -0.93 -4.49 4.42
C GLU A 186 0.49 -4.72 3.87
N VAL A 187 1.25 -5.53 4.61
CA VAL A 187 2.67 -5.77 4.30
C VAL A 187 2.75 -6.76 3.15
N GLU A 188 3.42 -6.37 2.06
CA GLU A 188 3.59 -7.19 0.87
C GLU A 188 5.00 -7.06 0.29
N CYS A 189 5.85 -8.01 0.64
CA CYS A 189 7.22 -8.11 0.17
C CYS A 189 7.33 -8.89 -1.15
N ASP A 190 8.31 -8.52 -1.98
CA ASP A 190 8.78 -9.32 -3.11
C ASP A 190 9.69 -10.48 -2.65
N GLY A 191 10.15 -10.45 -1.39
CA GLY A 191 11.00 -11.45 -0.73
C GLY A 191 12.50 -11.16 -0.82
N THR A 192 12.89 -10.10 -1.53
CA THR A 192 14.30 -9.71 -1.74
C THR A 192 14.74 -8.57 -0.82
N GLU A 193 13.81 -7.97 -0.10
CA GLU A 193 14.02 -6.79 0.74
C GLU A 193 14.94 -7.08 1.93
N ALA A 194 15.91 -6.20 2.17
CA ALA A 194 16.79 -6.31 3.33
C ALA A 194 16.11 -5.93 4.66
N ASN A 195 15.02 -5.15 4.60
CA ASN A 195 14.26 -4.66 5.74
C ASN A 195 12.76 -4.71 5.41
N ILE A 196 11.91 -5.03 6.39
CA ILE A 196 10.46 -5.09 6.23
C ILE A 196 9.86 -3.73 5.81
N GLY A 197 10.48 -2.61 6.22
CA GLY A 197 10.04 -1.27 5.81
C GLY A 197 10.35 -0.90 4.35
N HIS A 198 11.06 -1.77 3.63
CA HIS A 198 11.27 -1.61 2.18
C HIS A 198 10.20 -2.36 1.36
N CYS A 199 9.39 -3.20 2.00
CA CYS A 199 8.28 -3.92 1.37
C CYS A 199 7.09 -3.00 1.09
N ARG A 200 6.11 -3.50 0.33
CA ARG A 200 4.70 -3.10 0.40
C ARG A 200 4.29 -2.74 1.80
N VAL A 201 4.03 -1.49 2.19
CA VAL A 201 3.49 -1.23 3.54
C VAL A 201 2.48 -0.09 3.52
N GLN A 202 1.50 -0.19 4.41
CA GLN A 202 0.65 0.92 4.83
C GLN A 202 0.99 1.32 6.27
N HIS A 203 0.87 2.62 6.56
CA HIS A 203 1.08 3.18 7.90
C HIS A 203 -0.23 3.63 8.56
N TRP A 204 -1.33 3.54 7.82
CA TRP A 204 -2.68 3.59 8.35
C TRP A 204 -3.22 2.16 8.41
N HIS A 205 -4.02 1.86 9.44
CA HIS A 205 -4.58 0.54 9.66
C HIS A 205 -6.00 0.63 10.23
N ASP A 206 -6.83 -0.37 9.97
CA ASP A 206 -8.12 -0.60 10.63
C ASP A 206 -8.12 -1.85 11.53
N CYS A 207 -6.97 -2.53 11.63
CA CYS A 207 -6.77 -3.69 12.48
C CYS A 207 -6.84 -3.40 13.98
N THR A 208 -7.09 -4.47 14.73
CA THR A 208 -6.97 -4.59 16.17
C THR A 208 -5.78 -5.49 16.54
N HIS A 209 -5.40 -5.55 17.83
CA HIS A 209 -4.34 -6.46 18.27
C HIS A 209 -4.70 -7.95 18.28
N ASP A 210 -5.93 -8.29 17.90
CA ASP A 210 -6.27 -9.68 17.61
C ASP A 210 -5.73 -10.11 16.22
N GLU A 211 -5.25 -9.16 15.41
CA GLU A 211 -4.66 -9.35 14.07
C GLU A 211 -3.13 -9.14 14.10
N ASP A 212 -2.50 -9.17 15.28
CA ASP A 212 -1.04 -9.07 15.38
C ASP A 212 -0.35 -10.32 14.80
N VAL A 213 0.56 -10.13 13.85
CA VAL A 213 1.33 -11.22 13.22
C VAL A 213 2.17 -11.98 14.24
N GLY A 214 2.02 -13.30 14.27
CA GLY A 214 2.94 -14.24 14.87
C GLY A 214 3.71 -15.03 13.82
N MET A 215 4.95 -15.43 14.10
CA MET A 215 5.70 -16.29 13.17
C MET A 215 6.70 -17.21 13.86
N LYS A 216 7.28 -18.12 13.07
CA LYS A 216 8.36 -19.02 13.46
C LYS A 216 9.36 -19.18 12.31
N CYS A 217 10.64 -19.04 12.63
CA CYS A 217 11.76 -19.21 11.73
C CYS A 217 12.46 -20.56 11.92
N VAL A 218 13.22 -20.97 10.90
CA VAL A 218 14.18 -22.07 10.95
C VAL A 218 15.59 -21.49 11.14
N ASP A 219 16.41 -22.13 11.97
CA ASP A 219 17.84 -21.80 12.08
C ASP A 219 18.67 -22.69 11.12
N TRP A 220 19.78 -22.18 10.60
CA TRP A 220 20.67 -22.90 9.67
C TRP A 220 21.25 -24.17 10.30
N LYS A 221 21.34 -24.21 11.63
CA LYS A 221 21.88 -25.35 12.37
C LYS A 221 20.89 -26.50 12.52
N THR A 222 19.60 -26.25 12.34
CA THR A 222 18.53 -27.26 12.46
C THR A 222 18.14 -27.90 11.13
N GLY A 223 18.62 -27.38 9.99
CA GLY A 223 18.40 -27.95 8.65
C GLY A 223 19.27 -29.17 8.30
N THR A 224 20.26 -29.54 9.13
CA THR A 224 21.22 -30.63 8.88
C THR A 224 21.27 -31.68 9.99
N SER A 225 20.11 -32.18 10.44
CA SER A 225 20.06 -33.38 11.29
C SER A 225 19.04 -34.39 10.82
N THR A 226 19.11 -34.76 9.55
CA THR A 226 18.78 -36.12 9.13
C THR A 226 20.10 -36.85 8.94
N THR A 227 20.65 -37.38 10.03
CA THR A 227 21.72 -38.39 9.98
C THR A 227 21.18 -39.64 9.30
N LEU A 228 21.21 -39.67 7.97
CA LEU A 228 21.36 -40.93 7.25
C LEU A 228 22.80 -41.36 7.46
N SER A 229 22.96 -42.31 8.38
CA SER A 229 24.13 -43.18 8.46
C SER A 229 24.35 -43.82 7.08
N SER A 230 25.13 -43.20 6.22
CA SER A 230 25.61 -43.80 4.99
C SER A 230 26.84 -44.64 5.32
N SER A 231 26.61 -45.93 5.58
CA SER A 231 27.62 -46.94 5.34
C SER A 231 28.01 -46.85 3.87
N THR A 232 29.25 -46.49 3.60
CA THR A 232 29.83 -46.50 2.26
C THR A 232 29.82 -47.92 1.70
N LYS A 233 28.97 -48.17 0.70
CA LYS A 233 29.28 -49.12 -0.38
C LYS A 233 28.92 -48.47 -1.70
N ALA A 234 29.95 -48.29 -2.52
CA ALA A 234 29.85 -47.86 -3.89
C ALA A 234 29.03 -48.88 -4.71
N ALA A 235 28.10 -48.39 -5.51
CA ALA A 235 27.52 -49.13 -6.62
C ALA A 235 27.20 -48.15 -7.75
N ASP A 236 28.08 -48.20 -8.75
CA ASP A 236 27.84 -48.24 -10.18
C ASP A 236 26.82 -47.26 -10.82
N VAL A 237 27.37 -46.37 -11.65
CA VAL A 237 26.65 -45.50 -12.57
C VAL A 237 26.46 -46.26 -13.88
N THR A 238 25.26 -46.78 -14.11
CA THR A 238 24.78 -47.09 -15.47
C THR A 238 23.30 -46.74 -15.57
N GLY A 239 22.95 -46.06 -16.67
CA GLY A 239 21.76 -45.23 -16.78
C GLY A 239 20.42 -45.96 -16.84
N ASN A 240 19.36 -45.16 -16.68
CA ASN A 240 18.17 -45.29 -17.50
C ASN A 240 17.40 -43.97 -17.52
N LEU A 241 17.25 -43.42 -18.73
CA LEU A 241 16.27 -42.39 -19.06
C LEU A 241 14.89 -43.06 -19.13
N ALA A 242 13.97 -42.67 -18.25
CA ALA A 242 12.56 -43.00 -18.39
C ALA A 242 11.68 -41.86 -17.88
N SER A 243 11.04 -41.19 -18.84
CA SER A 243 9.67 -40.66 -18.79
C SER A 243 9.23 -39.92 -17.52
N TYR A 244 9.38 -38.59 -17.52
CA TYR A 244 8.60 -37.73 -16.64
C TYR A 244 7.29 -37.39 -17.36
N ASN A 245 6.18 -37.95 -16.87
CA ASN A 245 4.84 -37.62 -17.36
C ASN A 245 4.37 -36.29 -16.74
N GLU A 246 3.78 -35.49 -17.61
CA GLU A 246 3.13 -34.21 -17.38
C GLU A 246 1.90 -34.38 -16.47
N ALA A 247 1.89 -33.74 -15.31
CA ALA A 247 0.74 -33.69 -14.41
C ALA A 247 -0.04 -32.38 -14.62
N THR A 248 -1.10 -32.53 -15.44
CA THR A 248 -2.40 -31.85 -15.42
C THR A 248 -2.55 -30.50 -14.70
N THR A 249 -2.86 -29.50 -15.51
CA THR A 249 -3.49 -28.22 -15.20
C THR A 249 -4.78 -28.37 -14.37
N GLU A 250 -4.81 -27.76 -13.18
CA GLU A 250 -6.07 -27.47 -12.47
C GLU A 250 -6.57 -26.05 -12.79
N ASN A 251 -7.89 -26.00 -13.01
CA ASN A 251 -8.68 -24.91 -13.54
C ASN A 251 -9.13 -23.97 -12.39
N PRO A 252 -8.85 -22.64 -12.42
CA PRO A 252 -9.27 -21.74 -11.35
C PRO A 252 -10.64 -21.17 -11.67
N SER A 253 -11.71 -21.87 -11.29
CA SER A 253 -13.04 -21.29 -11.26
C SER A 253 -13.94 -21.97 -10.24
N ARG A 254 -13.79 -21.57 -8.98
CA ARG A 254 -14.84 -21.64 -7.94
C ARG A 254 -14.50 -20.73 -6.77
N LEU A 255 -14.95 -19.47 -6.84
CA LEU A 255 -15.08 -18.61 -5.66
C LEU A 255 -16.13 -19.24 -4.72
N PRO A 256 -15.86 -19.41 -3.41
CA PRO A 256 -16.89 -19.83 -2.48
C PRO A 256 -17.95 -18.72 -2.34
N ALA A 257 -19.21 -19.06 -2.64
CA ALA A 257 -20.40 -18.21 -2.62
C ALA A 257 -20.77 -17.61 -1.24
N ARG A 258 -19.83 -17.59 -0.28
CA ARG A 258 -20.02 -17.09 1.08
C ARG A 258 -19.53 -15.64 1.26
N LYS A 259 -18.71 -15.10 0.34
CA LYS A 259 -18.19 -13.72 0.40
C LYS A 259 -19.11 -12.65 -0.24
N THR A 260 -20.04 -13.03 -1.12
CA THR A 260 -21.00 -12.08 -1.74
C THR A 260 -22.13 -11.65 -0.79
N PHE A 261 -22.55 -12.50 0.15
CA PHE A 261 -23.61 -12.16 1.10
C PHE A 261 -23.17 -11.13 2.16
N ALA A 262 -21.92 -11.20 2.64
CA ALA A 262 -21.41 -10.27 3.66
C ALA A 262 -21.25 -8.84 3.12
N LEU A 263 -20.79 -8.70 1.86
CA LEU A 263 -20.66 -7.41 1.19
C LEU A 263 -22.04 -6.75 0.95
N VAL A 264 -23.06 -7.53 0.57
CA VAL A 264 -24.42 -7.01 0.37
C VAL A 264 -25.03 -6.54 1.69
N ILE A 265 -24.83 -7.27 2.80
CA ILE A 265 -25.33 -6.85 4.12
C ILE A 265 -24.65 -5.55 4.57
N SER A 266 -23.32 -5.44 4.39
CA SER A 266 -22.57 -4.22 4.71
C SER A 266 -23.09 -3.00 3.93
N GLN A 267 -23.36 -3.17 2.65
CA GLN A 267 -23.84 -2.09 1.79
C GLN A 267 -25.28 -1.67 2.11
N VAL A 268 -26.15 -2.62 2.46
CA VAL A 268 -27.52 -2.33 2.92
C VAL A 268 -27.50 -1.60 4.27
N VAL A 269 -26.66 -2.03 5.22
CA VAL A 269 -26.50 -1.35 6.51
C VAL A 269 -25.99 0.07 6.32
N TYR A 270 -24.99 0.28 5.45
CA TYR A 270 -24.46 1.61 5.13
C TYR A 270 -25.53 2.53 4.53
N ILE A 271 -26.32 2.05 3.57
CA ILE A 271 -27.41 2.82 2.97
C ILE A 271 -28.47 3.19 4.03
N LEU A 272 -28.84 2.27 4.91
CA LEU A 272 -29.80 2.54 5.99
C LEU A 272 -29.28 3.59 6.96
N VAL A 273 -28.01 3.51 7.37
CA VAL A 273 -27.38 4.51 8.25
C VAL A 273 -27.32 5.87 7.56
N ALA A 274 -26.93 5.93 6.29
CA ALA A 274 -26.89 7.18 5.52
C ALA A 274 -28.28 7.83 5.42
N LEU A 275 -29.33 7.05 5.16
CA LEU A 275 -30.71 7.53 5.12
C LEU A 275 -31.16 8.08 6.48
N ILE A 276 -30.84 7.41 7.58
CA ILE A 276 -31.14 7.90 8.94
C ILE A 276 -30.45 9.24 9.19
N VAL A 277 -29.16 9.38 8.83
CA VAL A 277 -28.41 10.64 8.99
C VAL A 277 -29.04 11.76 8.16
N ILE A 278 -29.41 11.50 6.90
CA ILE A 278 -30.10 12.48 6.04
C ILE A 278 -31.44 12.92 6.66
N VAL A 279 -32.23 11.98 7.18
CA VAL A 279 -33.50 12.29 7.86
C VAL A 279 -33.25 13.14 9.12
N LEU A 280 -32.25 12.82 9.93
CA LEU A 280 -31.92 13.62 11.12
C LEU A 280 -31.43 15.03 10.76
N LEU A 281 -30.62 15.18 9.71
CA LEU A 281 -30.16 16.47 9.22
C LEU A 281 -31.32 17.31 8.66
N THR A 282 -32.24 16.71 7.92
CA THR A 282 -33.42 17.40 7.42
C THR A 282 -34.33 17.83 8.56
N ILE A 283 -34.60 16.97 9.55
CA ILE A 283 -35.34 17.35 10.77
C ILE A 283 -34.65 18.51 11.49
N ARG A 284 -33.33 18.43 11.68
CA ARG A 284 -32.54 19.50 12.32
C ARG A 284 -32.65 20.82 11.56
N MET A 285 -32.59 20.81 10.23
CA MET A 285 -32.80 22.01 9.40
C MET A 285 -34.23 22.54 9.50
N GLN A 286 -35.24 21.68 9.54
CA GLN A 286 -36.65 22.10 9.69
C GLN A 286 -36.88 22.73 11.07
N LEU A 287 -36.31 22.16 12.13
CA LEU A 287 -36.36 22.73 13.48
C LEU A 287 -35.61 24.07 13.56
N TYR A 288 -34.46 24.19 12.89
CA TYR A 288 -33.73 25.44 12.78
C TYR A 288 -34.55 26.52 12.07
N ARG A 289 -35.20 26.19 10.95
CA ARG A 289 -36.09 27.13 10.25
C ARG A 289 -37.28 27.54 11.10
N ARG A 290 -37.92 26.61 11.84
CA ARG A 290 -39.02 26.95 12.76
C ARG A 290 -38.58 27.92 13.85
N ARG A 291 -37.42 27.68 14.49
CA ARG A 291 -36.86 28.60 15.49
C ARG A 291 -36.51 29.97 14.91
N ALA A 292 -35.97 30.02 13.69
CA ALA A 292 -35.66 31.28 13.01
C ALA A 292 -36.93 32.09 12.63
N VAL A 293 -38.05 31.41 12.38
CA VAL A 293 -39.34 32.06 12.15
C VAL A 293 -39.95 32.56 13.46
N GLU A 294 -39.89 31.78 14.53
CA GLU A 294 -40.38 32.19 15.86
C GLU A 294 -39.60 33.39 16.44
N SER A 295 -38.29 33.49 16.18
CA SER A 295 -37.49 34.66 16.60
C SER A 295 -37.80 35.94 15.82
N ASN A 296 -38.44 35.86 14.65
CA ASN A 296 -38.80 37.03 13.83
C ASN A 296 -40.21 37.56 14.10
N VAL A 297 -41.00 36.92 14.97
CA VAL A 297 -42.40 37.29 15.24
C VAL A 297 -42.57 38.10 16.55
N THR A 298 -41.49 38.35 17.31
CA THR A 298 -41.57 38.98 18.65
C THR A 298 -41.24 40.47 18.74
N GLU A 299 -41.15 41.21 17.62
CA GLU A 299 -41.06 42.68 17.66
C GLU A 299 -42.17 43.38 16.85
N ILE A 300 -43.36 43.48 17.44
CA ILE A 300 -44.26 44.62 17.19
C ILE A 300 -44.60 45.23 18.56
N PRO A 301 -43.99 46.36 18.95
CA PRO A 301 -44.45 47.10 20.11
C PRO A 301 -45.71 47.88 19.74
N LEU A 302 -46.82 47.54 20.39
CA LEU A 302 -47.95 48.46 20.55
C LEU A 302 -47.53 49.55 21.55
N THR A 303 -47.14 50.71 21.05
CA THR A 303 -47.12 51.94 21.85
C THR A 303 -48.10 52.93 21.25
N GLY A 304 -49.24 53.09 21.89
CA GLY A 304 -50.01 54.33 21.81
C GLY A 304 -49.35 55.41 22.67
N THR A 305 -49.49 56.67 22.26
CA THR A 305 -50.02 57.78 23.09
C THR A 305 -50.06 59.09 22.30
N GLU A 306 -51.24 59.70 22.32
CA GLU A 306 -51.57 61.14 22.35
C GLU A 306 -50.71 62.18 21.61
N LYS A 307 -51.35 62.86 20.64
CA LYS A 307 -51.73 64.28 20.77
C LYS A 307 -52.94 64.61 19.90
#